data_AF-A0A653J8B7-F1
#
_entry.id   AF-A0A653J8B7-F1
#
_cell.length_a   1.000
_cell.length_b   1.000
_cell.length_c   1.000
_cell.angle_alpha   90.00
_cell.angle_beta   90.00
_cell.angle_gamma   90.00
#
_symmetry.space_group_name_H-M   'P 1'
#
loop_
_entity.id
_entity.type
_entity.pdbx_description
1 polymer ?
#
loop_
_entity_poly.entity_id
_entity_poly.type
_entity_poly.pdbx_seq_one_letter_code
_entity_poly.pdbx_strand_id
1 'polypeptide(L)' 'MSIFCAIGRHKPSVVSIARDKDGEYIALCEACGVPLARDSKGKWHARRPVTSTASREPS' A
#
# COMPACT_ATOMS: atom_id res chain seq x y z
N MET A 1 13.47 -8.32 3.86
CA MET A 1 13.15 -8.24 2.42
C MET A 1 13.01 -9.64 1.85
N SER A 2 11.96 -9.88 1.04
CA SER A 2 11.72 -11.19 0.40
C SER A 2 12.00 -11.10 -1.11
N ILE A 3 12.58 -12.15 -1.70
CA ILE A 3 12.83 -12.22 -3.15
C ILE A 3 11.54 -12.10 -3.98
N PHE A 4 10.40 -12.50 -3.42
CA PHE A 4 9.09 -12.34 -4.06
C PHE A 4 8.75 -10.87 -4.31
N CYS A 5 9.18 -9.96 -3.44
CA CYS A 5 8.96 -8.53 -3.63
C CYS A 5 9.75 -7.97 -4.82
N ALA A 6 10.95 -8.51 -5.11
CA ALA A 6 11.76 -8.07 -6.24
C ALA A 6 11.13 -8.40 -7.60
N ILE A 7 10.30 -9.44 -7.66
CA ILE A 7 9.53 -9.84 -8.86
C ILE A 7 8.08 -9.31 -8.81
N GLY A 8 7.77 -8.35 -7.93
CA GLY A 8 6.46 -7.69 -7.85
C GLY A 8 5.36 -8.49 -7.13
N ARG A 9 5.70 -9.60 -6.48
CA ARG A 9 4.75 -10.41 -5.71
C ARG A 9 4.77 -10.02 -4.24
N HIS A 10 3.76 -9.26 -3.84
CA HIS A 10 3.66 -8.69 -2.50
C HIS A 10 2.53 -9.35 -1.71
N LYS A 11 2.80 -9.66 -0.44
CA LYS A 11 1.81 -10.12 0.52
C LYS A 11 1.34 -8.94 1.38
N PRO A 12 0.04 -8.65 1.45
CA PRO A 12 -0.49 -7.58 2.31
C PRO A 12 -0.37 -7.96 3.78
N SER A 13 0.04 -7.00 4.62
CA SER A 13 0.02 -7.14 6.07
C SER A 13 -1.38 -6.84 6.61
N VAL A 14 -1.98 -7.82 7.29
CA VAL A 14 -3.34 -7.73 7.84
C VAL A 14 -3.49 -6.56 8.81
N VAL A 15 -2.47 -6.31 9.64
CA VAL A 15 -2.48 -5.23 10.65
C VAL A 15 -2.38 -3.83 10.03
N SER A 16 -2.03 -3.74 8.75
CA SER A 16 -1.92 -2.46 8.02
C SER A 16 -3.11 -2.19 7.09
N ILE A 17 -4.10 -3.09 7.04
CA ILE A 17 -5.26 -2.92 6.16
C ILE A 17 -6.10 -1.74 6.66
N ALA A 18 -6.32 -0.77 5.77
CA ALA A 18 -7.17 0.38 5.98
C ALA A 18 -7.99 0.67 4.71
N ARG A 19 -8.89 1.65 4.77
CA ARG A 19 -9.52 2.22 3.57
C ARG A 19 -8.93 3.59 3.27
N ASP A 20 -8.72 3.89 1.99
CA ASP A 20 -8.32 5.22 1.57
C ASP A 20 -9.53 6.17 1.44
N LYS A 21 -9.26 7.41 1.04
CA LYS A 21 -10.27 8.47 0.88
C LYS A 21 -11.36 8.15 -0.13
N ASP A 22 -11.07 7.28 -1.10
CA ASP A 22 -11.98 6.86 -2.17
C ASP A 22 -12.73 5.58 -1.77
N GLY A 23 -12.48 5.07 -0.55
CA GLY A 23 -13.09 3.87 0.00
C GLY A 23 -12.41 2.57 -0.43
N GLU A 24 -11.30 2.65 -1.18
CA GLU A 24 -10.54 1.48 -1.62
C GLU A 24 -9.73 0.89 -0.46
N TYR A 25 -9.59 -0.44 -0.41
CA TYR A 25 -8.72 -1.06 0.60
C TYR A 25 -7.26 -0.87 0.23
N ILE A 26 -6.49 -0.36 1.19
CA ILE A 26 -5.04 -0.21 1.12
C ILE A 26 -4.36 -1.00 2.23
N ALA A 27 -3.11 -1.39 2.00
CA ALA A 27 -2.27 -2.06 2.99
C ALA A 27 -0.79 -1.80 2.68
N LEU A 28 0.10 -2.20 3.59
CA LEU A 28 1.53 -2.28 3.32
C LEU A 28 1.92 -3.73 3.07
N CYS A 29 2.94 -3.94 2.24
CA CYS A 29 3.53 -5.26 2.10
C CYS A 29 4.24 -5.68 3.40
N GLU A 30 3.95 -6.88 3.88
CA GLU A 30 4.53 -7.45 5.10
C GLU A 30 6.07 -7.50 5.08
N ALA A 31 6.68 -7.69 3.90
CA ALA A 31 8.12 -7.94 3.78
C ALA A 31 8.96 -6.73 3.33
N CYS A 32 8.38 -5.78 2.59
CA CYS A 32 9.11 -4.63 2.04
C CYS A 32 8.43 -3.27 2.30
N GLY A 33 7.23 -3.24 2.90
CA GLY A 33 6.53 -2.01 3.21
C GLY A 33 5.98 -1.24 2.00
N VAL A 34 6.09 -1.75 0.77
CA VAL A 34 5.50 -1.06 -0.39
C VAL A 34 3.98 -0.94 -0.21
N PRO A 35 3.37 0.21 -0.54
CA PRO A 35 1.92 0.35 -0.52
C PRO A 35 1.25 -0.61 -1.49
N LEU A 36 0.15 -1.21 -1.07
CA LEU A 36 -0.69 -2.10 -1.85
C LEU A 36 -2.12 -1.55 -1.88
N ALA A 37 -2.80 -1.73 -3.01
CA ALA A 37 -4.23 -1.47 -3.16
C ALA A 37 -4.97 -2.75 -3.57
N ARG A 38 -6.22 -2.87 -3.16
CA ARG A 38 -7.08 -3.99 -3.53
C ARG A 38 -8.03 -3.58 -4.65
N ASP A 39 -8.04 -4.30 -5.76
CA ASP A 39 -9.03 -4.04 -6.82
C ASP A 39 -10.43 -4.55 -6.46
N SER A 40 -11.39 -4.24 -7.34
CA SER A 40 -12.77 -4.73 -7.27
C SER A 40 -12.89 -6.26 -7.36
N LYS A 41 -11.87 -6.97 -7.85
CA LYS A 41 -11.82 -8.44 -7.89
C LYS A 41 -11.19 -9.03 -6.61
N GLY A 42 -10.81 -8.18 -5.66
CA GLY A 42 -10.24 -8.57 -4.38
C GLY A 42 -8.75 -8.90 -4.42
N LYS A 43 -8.05 -8.67 -5.53
CA LYS A 43 -6.62 -8.90 -5.70
C LYS A 43 -5.81 -7.69 -5.23
N TRP A 44 -4.65 -7.95 -4.65
CA TRP A 44 -3.71 -6.93 -4.18
C TRP A 44 -2.61 -6.65 -5.22
N HIS A 45 -2.30 -5.38 -5.41
CA HIS A 45 -1.25 -4.91 -6.33
C HIS A 45 -0.44 -3.79 -5.69
N ALA A 46 0.82 -3.66 -6.09
CA ALA A 46 1.66 -2.55 -5.68
C ALA A 46 1.08 -1.23 -6.18
N ARG A 47 0.95 -0.25 -5.28
CA ARG A 47 0.56 1.13 -5.55
C ARG A 47 1.77 2.03 -5.33
N ARG A 48 1.88 3.09 -6.11
CA ARG A 48 2.84 4.16 -5.81
C ARG A 48 2.48 4.82 -4.46
N PRO A 49 3.49 5.22 -3.65
CA PRO A 49 3.25 6.04 -2.49
C PRO A 49 2.50 7.31 -2.89
N VAL A 50 1.40 7.58 -2.21
CA VAL A 50 0.69 8.84 -2.36
C VAL A 50 1.44 9.84 -1.49
N THR A 51 2.46 10.49 -2.05
CA THR A 51 3.10 11.62 -1.39
C THR A 51 2.10 12.77 -1.42
N SER A 52 1.34 12.97 -0.35
CA SER A 52 0.67 14.24 -0.17
C SER A 52 1.77 15.28 0.05
N THR A 53 2.13 16.04 -0.97
CA THR A 53 2.83 17.33 -0.81
C THR A 53 1.85 18.37 -0.23
N ALA A 54 1.08 18.00 0.79
CA ALA A 54 0.54 18.97 1.71
C ALA A 54 1.71 19.31 2.63
N SER A 55 2.54 20.24 2.18
CA SER A 55 3.47 20.97 3.03
C SER A 55 2.69 21.35 4.28
N ARG A 56 3.01 20.72 5.41
CA ARG A 56 2.69 21.31 6.71
C ARG A 56 3.60 22.53 6.79
N GLU A 57 3.06 23.70 6.47
CA GLU A 57 3.63 24.95 6.96
C GLU A 57 3.69 24.84 8.50
N PRO A 58 4.86 25.00 9.13
CA PRO A 58 4.91 25.12 10.58
C PRO A 58 4.24 26.44 10.96
N SER A 59 3.12 26.34 11.70
CA SER A 59 2.54 27.48 12.44
C SER A 59 3.32 27.75 13.71
#